data_AF-A0A8J2E2I9-F1
#
_entry.id   AF-A0A8J2E2I9-F1
#
_cell.length_a   1.000
_cell.length_b   1.000
_cell.length_c   1.000
_cell.angle_alpha   90.00
_cell.angle_beta   90.00
_cell.angle_gamma   90.00
#
_symmetry.space_group_name_H-M   'P 1'
#
loop_
_entity.id
_entity.type
_entity.pdbx_description
1 polymer ?
#
loop_
_entity_poly.entity_id
_entity_poly.type
_entity_poly.pdbx_seq_one_letter_code
_entity_poly.pdbx_strand_id
1 'polypeptide(L)'
;MWRDQSSGLRKRVRNSGNDGLSDLIDDKLTWFYNKLQEGIDQYVPVHKCKKDNFPCWFSNELKDKIRLKKAAHARYKKWKSQINYRNFSLLRSDCKKLSLMCYKSYVNRIESMIQSDPNCFWKFIKNKRRNNSDIPSNVFWDDLSADTGTDITNLFASYFESVYIPATILPILEYCSVIWSPYTDILTKQLERIQDKLCKYLSNTCWSRANASTSDDLRKHFKLNNLTNRRQVADMAFFYKVVNGIIDAPDICSSFEFAPANIMLRRKRLLKTTKSSKSYVVNGPHDRIVNLVNKLNGEVEFYGGTFSAFMSNIKRQLLMYT
;
A
#
# COMPACT_ATOMS: atom_id res chain seq x y z
N MET A 1 3.07 6.38 23.64
CA MET A 1 3.15 5.82 22.28
C MET A 1 4.52 6.05 21.63
N TRP A 2 5.28 7.08 22.02
CA TRP A 2 6.68 7.30 21.59
C TRP A 2 7.76 6.63 22.44
N ARG A 3 7.41 5.74 23.38
CA ARG A 3 8.39 5.12 24.31
C ARG A 3 9.06 3.85 23.78
N ASP A 4 8.59 3.30 22.65
CA ASP A 4 8.94 1.92 22.26
C ASP A 4 9.54 1.80 20.84
N GLN A 5 9.81 2.92 20.17
CA GLN A 5 10.45 2.89 18.84
C GLN A 5 11.99 2.79 18.90
N SER A 6 12.58 2.92 20.10
CA SER A 6 14.03 2.88 20.31
C SER A 6 14.62 1.46 20.31
N SER A 7 13.79 0.43 20.37
CA SER A 7 14.19 -0.98 20.44
C SER A 7 14.41 -1.63 19.06
N GLY A 8 13.71 -1.15 18.02
CA GLY A 8 13.75 -1.71 16.66
C GLY A 8 15.04 -1.41 15.88
N LEU A 9 15.75 -0.33 16.21
CA LEU A 9 17.02 0.03 15.57
C LEU A 9 18.24 -0.73 16.16
N ARG A 10 18.10 -1.37 17.34
CA ARG A 10 19.19 -2.04 18.07
C ARG A 10 19.68 -3.36 17.44
N LYS A 11 19.02 -3.88 16.39
CA LYS A 11 19.30 -5.23 15.86
C LYS A 11 20.04 -5.29 14.52
N ARG A 12 20.46 -4.15 13.92
CA ARG A 12 21.00 -4.16 12.55
C ARG A 12 22.50 -3.88 12.38
N VAL A 13 23.29 -3.98 13.45
CA VAL A 13 24.77 -3.93 13.36
C VAL A 13 25.38 -5.05 14.19
N ARG A 14 25.07 -6.30 13.84
CA ARG A 14 25.90 -7.44 14.24
C ARG A 14 26.23 -8.23 13.00
N ASN A 15 27.29 -7.83 12.32
CA ASN A 15 28.25 -8.78 11.79
C ASN A 15 29.54 -8.05 11.38
N SER A 16 30.64 -8.63 11.86
CA SER A 16 32.04 -8.44 11.49
C SER A 16 32.77 -7.16 11.93
N GLY A 17 33.51 -7.30 13.04
CA GLY A 17 34.89 -6.80 13.15
C GLY A 17 35.11 -5.36 13.61
N ASN A 18 34.12 -4.70 14.22
CA ASN A 18 34.26 -3.30 14.65
C ASN A 18 33.39 -2.97 15.87
N ASP A 19 33.38 -3.87 16.86
CA ASP A 19 32.50 -3.79 18.04
C ASP A 19 32.68 -2.46 18.80
N GLY A 20 33.90 -1.91 18.87
CA GLY A 20 34.17 -0.63 19.53
C GLY A 20 33.62 0.62 18.82
N LEU A 21 33.37 0.57 17.51
CA LEU A 21 32.83 1.71 16.75
C LEU A 21 31.30 1.74 16.77
N SER A 22 30.66 0.57 16.78
CA SER A 22 29.19 0.46 16.89
C SER A 22 28.71 0.94 18.27
N ASP A 23 29.39 0.50 19.34
CA ASP A 23 29.07 0.92 20.70
C ASP A 23 29.25 2.45 20.87
N LEU A 24 30.30 3.03 20.25
CA LEU A 24 30.54 4.48 20.28
C LEU A 24 29.45 5.29 19.56
N ILE A 25 28.89 4.77 18.46
CA ILE A 25 27.80 5.43 17.72
C ILE A 25 26.50 5.33 18.52
N ASP A 26 26.22 4.18 19.11
CA ASP A 26 25.05 3.96 19.94
C ASP A 26 25.08 4.81 21.22
N ASP A 27 26.26 4.99 21.83
CA ASP A 27 26.45 5.87 22.98
C ASP A 27 26.20 7.35 22.63
N LYS A 28 26.71 7.80 21.47
CA LYS A 28 26.48 9.17 20.98
C LYS A 28 25.03 9.42 20.62
N LEU A 29 24.36 8.44 20.01
CA LEU A 29 22.92 8.50 19.73
C LEU A 29 22.12 8.58 21.02
N THR A 30 22.46 7.74 22.01
CA THR A 30 21.82 7.74 23.32
C THR A 30 21.99 9.09 24.02
N TRP A 31 23.20 9.66 24.00
CA TRP A 31 23.46 10.99 24.53
C TRP A 31 22.63 12.08 23.83
N PHE A 32 22.56 12.04 22.50
CA PHE A 32 21.78 12.99 21.72
C PHE A 32 20.29 12.92 22.06
N TYR A 33 19.71 11.71 22.12
CA TYR A 33 18.31 11.53 22.50
C TYR A 33 18.05 11.99 23.94
N ASN A 34 18.99 11.77 24.87
CA ASN A 34 18.87 12.27 26.23
C ASN A 34 18.87 13.81 26.27
N LYS A 35 19.77 14.47 25.53
CA LYS A 35 19.81 15.94 25.46
C LYS A 35 18.56 16.53 24.81
N LEU A 36 18.04 15.86 23.79
CA LEU A 36 16.80 16.26 23.14
C LEU A 36 15.60 16.11 24.10
N GLN A 37 15.55 15.02 24.88
CA GLN A 37 14.51 14.81 25.88
C GLN A 37 14.61 15.83 27.03
N GLU A 38 15.81 16.14 27.51
CA GLU A 38 16.04 17.22 28.50
C GLU A 38 15.49 18.56 27.99
N GLY A 39 15.76 18.91 26.72
CA GLY A 39 15.22 20.12 26.11
C GLY A 39 13.69 20.10 25.97
N ILE A 40 13.11 18.96 25.60
CA ILE A 40 11.65 18.81 25.55
C ILE A 40 11.04 19.01 26.94
N ASP A 41 11.58 18.34 27.97
CA ASP A 41 11.03 18.39 29.31
C ASP A 41 11.14 19.79 29.94
N GLN A 42 12.18 20.56 29.59
CA GLN A 42 12.41 21.90 30.11
C GLN A 42 11.59 22.99 29.39
N TYR A 43 11.45 22.89 28.06
CA TYR A 43 10.91 24.00 27.25
C TYR A 43 9.54 23.73 26.65
N VAL A 44 9.03 22.49 26.67
CA VAL A 44 7.69 22.17 26.14
C VAL A 44 6.67 22.17 27.29
N PRO A 45 5.71 23.12 27.32
CA PRO A 45 4.70 23.16 28.35
C PRO A 45 3.82 21.91 28.33
N VAL A 46 3.86 21.13 29.42
CA VAL A 46 3.00 19.95 29.55
C VAL A 46 1.68 20.35 30.21
N HIS A 47 0.61 20.42 29.41
CA HIS A 47 -0.73 20.61 29.94
C HIS A 47 -1.30 19.29 30.49
N LYS A 48 -1.62 19.28 31.79
CA LYS A 48 -2.39 18.19 32.41
C LYS A 48 -3.87 18.33 32.05
N CYS A 49 -4.26 17.77 30.91
CA CYS A 49 -5.68 17.61 30.58
C CYS A 49 -6.27 16.52 31.48
N LYS A 50 -7.14 16.89 32.42
CA LYS A 50 -7.94 15.93 33.16
C LYS A 50 -8.84 15.20 32.17
N LYS A 51 -8.60 13.91 31.95
CA LYS A 51 -9.50 13.08 31.16
C LYS A 51 -10.82 12.98 31.93
N ASP A 52 -11.91 13.36 31.28
CA ASP A 52 -13.23 13.12 31.83
C ASP A 52 -13.52 11.61 31.72
N ASN A 53 -13.85 10.98 32.84
CA ASN A 53 -14.21 9.56 32.88
C ASN A 53 -15.65 9.33 32.38
N PHE A 54 -16.40 10.40 32.12
CA PHE A 54 -17.72 10.32 31.51
C PHE A 54 -17.62 10.26 29.97
N PRO A 55 -18.49 9.48 29.31
CA PRO A 55 -18.60 9.50 27.86
C PRO A 55 -18.85 10.91 27.32
N CYS A 56 -18.35 11.19 26.11
CA CYS A 56 -18.43 12.51 25.49
C CYS A 56 -19.87 13.02 25.25
N TRP A 57 -20.86 12.14 25.29
CA TRP A 57 -22.29 12.46 25.14
C TRP A 57 -22.99 12.80 26.46
N PHE A 58 -22.30 12.76 27.61
CA PHE A 58 -22.88 13.14 28.89
C PHE A 58 -22.95 14.66 29.02
N SER A 59 -24.15 15.19 29.25
CA SER A 59 -24.33 16.59 29.67
C SER A 59 -23.80 16.81 31.10
N ASN A 60 -23.47 18.06 31.44
CA ASN A 60 -23.07 18.41 32.81
C ASN A 60 -24.19 18.12 33.81
N GLU A 61 -25.44 18.40 33.43
CA GLU A 61 -26.64 18.08 34.21
C GLU A 61 -26.71 16.58 34.56
N LEU A 62 -26.45 15.70 33.59
CA LEU A 62 -26.42 14.25 33.82
C LEU A 62 -25.30 13.85 34.78
N LYS A 63 -24.12 14.45 34.63
CA LYS A 63 -22.98 14.20 35.55
C LYS A 63 -23.35 14.61 36.98
N ASP A 64 -24.00 15.75 37.16
CA ASP A 64 -24.43 16.24 38.47
C ASP A 64 -25.53 15.36 39.08
N LYS A 65 -26.55 14.98 38.31
CA LYS A 65 -27.58 14.03 38.74
C LYS A 65 -26.98 12.68 39.14
N ILE A 66 -25.96 12.19 38.43
CA ILE A 66 -25.27 10.94 38.79
C ILE A 66 -24.51 11.09 40.13
N ARG A 67 -23.85 12.24 40.37
CA ARG A 67 -23.19 12.54 41.65
C ARG A 67 -24.21 12.60 42.79
N LEU A 68 -25.32 13.32 42.60
CA LEU A 68 -26.42 13.40 43.56
C LEU A 68 -27.03 12.03 43.86
N LYS A 69 -27.27 11.22 42.84
CA LYS A 69 -27.75 9.83 42.99
C LYS A 69 -26.78 8.98 43.81
N LYS A 70 -25.46 9.08 43.56
CA LYS A 70 -24.44 8.38 44.35
C LYS A 70 -24.47 8.82 45.82
N ALA A 71 -24.57 10.12 46.08
CA ALA A 71 -24.67 10.66 47.43
C ALA A 71 -25.95 10.21 48.15
N ALA A 72 -27.11 10.26 47.47
CA ALA A 72 -28.39 9.80 48.00
C ALA A 72 -28.37 8.30 48.32
N HIS A 73 -27.73 7.49 47.48
CA HIS A 73 -27.55 6.06 47.74
C HIS A 73 -26.70 5.81 48.99
N ALA A 74 -25.60 6.55 49.16
CA ALA A 74 -24.76 6.44 50.34
C ALA A 74 -25.53 6.82 51.62
N ARG A 75 -26.34 7.89 51.57
CA ARG A 75 -27.23 8.28 52.68
C ARG A 75 -28.27 7.21 53.00
N TYR A 76 -28.91 6.64 51.98
CA TYR A 76 -29.84 5.52 52.16
C TYR A 76 -29.16 4.31 52.80
N LYS A 77 -27.95 3.94 52.34
CA LYS A 77 -27.20 2.82 52.94
C LYS A 77 -26.86 3.06 54.41
N LYS A 78 -26.56 4.30 54.80
CA LYS A 78 -26.20 4.66 56.18
C LYS A 78 -27.40 4.63 57.12
N TRP A 79 -28.53 5.22 56.72
CA TRP A 79 -29.66 5.47 57.64
C TRP A 79 -30.89 4.59 57.39
N LYS A 80 -30.93 3.84 56.27
CA LYS A 80 -32.01 2.91 55.85
C LYS A 80 -33.46 3.43 55.94
N SER A 81 -33.64 4.75 55.94
CA SER A 81 -34.96 5.38 55.99
C SER A 81 -35.69 5.36 54.63
N GLN A 82 -37.01 5.20 54.67
CA GLN A 82 -37.88 5.22 53.49
C GLN A 82 -37.83 6.53 52.71
N ILE A 83 -37.62 7.67 53.38
CA ILE A 83 -37.47 8.98 52.74
C ILE A 83 -36.18 9.01 51.91
N ASN A 84 -35.08 8.48 52.45
CA ASN A 84 -33.82 8.38 51.74
C ASN A 84 -33.90 7.42 50.54
N TYR A 85 -34.66 6.33 50.67
CA TYR A 85 -34.94 5.42 49.55
C TYR A 85 -35.73 6.10 48.43
N ARG A 86 -36.81 6.80 48.75
CA ARG A 86 -37.62 7.56 47.76
C ARG A 86 -36.77 8.57 47.01
N ASN A 87 -35.93 9.34 47.71
CA ASN A 87 -35.01 10.30 47.11
C ASN A 87 -33.98 9.64 46.18
N PHE A 88 -33.40 8.51 46.60
CA PHE A 88 -32.48 7.74 45.75
C PHE A 88 -33.19 7.17 44.51
N SER A 89 -34.40 6.63 44.67
CA SER A 89 -35.20 6.04 43.59
C SER A 89 -35.58 7.09 42.54
N LEU A 90 -36.01 8.28 42.98
CA LEU A 90 -36.30 9.42 42.11
C LEU A 90 -35.06 9.83 41.30
N LEU A 91 -33.92 10.05 41.97
CA LEU A 91 -32.67 10.42 41.30
C LEU A 91 -32.17 9.33 40.34
N ARG A 92 -32.42 8.05 40.63
CA ARG A 92 -32.10 6.94 39.72
C ARG A 92 -32.99 6.98 38.48
N SER A 93 -34.29 7.27 38.64
CA SER A 93 -35.24 7.44 37.53
C SER A 93 -34.85 8.61 36.64
N ASP A 94 -34.55 9.77 37.23
CA ASP A 94 -34.07 10.97 36.52
C ASP A 94 -32.80 10.68 35.72
N CYS A 95 -31.80 10.04 36.34
CA CYS A 95 -30.56 9.67 35.63
C CYS A 95 -30.84 8.78 34.42
N LYS A 96 -31.78 7.83 34.53
CA LYS A 96 -32.13 6.93 33.40
C LYS A 96 -32.78 7.71 32.27
N LYS A 97 -33.74 8.59 32.58
CA LYS A 97 -34.42 9.45 31.60
C LYS A 97 -33.43 10.37 30.90
N LEU A 98 -32.63 11.10 31.66
CA LEU A 98 -31.68 12.08 31.13
C LEU A 98 -30.57 11.41 30.32
N SER A 99 -30.08 10.24 30.76
CA SER A 99 -29.13 9.43 29.98
C SER A 99 -29.67 9.06 28.60
N LEU A 100 -30.94 8.65 28.52
CA LEU A 100 -31.57 8.30 27.25
C LEU A 100 -31.70 9.52 26.34
N MET A 101 -32.12 10.65 26.89
CA MET A 101 -32.27 11.92 26.14
C MET A 101 -30.93 12.44 25.61
N CYS A 102 -29.88 12.44 26.43
CA CYS A 102 -28.54 12.86 26.02
C CYS A 102 -27.99 11.98 24.90
N TYR A 103 -28.14 10.65 25.01
CA TYR A 103 -27.68 9.74 23.97
C TYR A 103 -28.42 9.92 22.65
N LYS A 104 -29.76 10.05 22.70
CA LYS A 104 -30.57 10.30 21.50
C LYS A 104 -30.16 11.60 20.80
N SER A 105 -29.98 12.67 21.57
CA SER A 105 -29.53 13.97 21.04
C SER A 105 -28.14 13.88 20.41
N TYR A 106 -27.24 13.10 21.01
CA TYR A 106 -25.90 12.85 20.48
C TYR A 106 -25.93 12.10 19.15
N VAL A 107 -26.74 11.03 19.03
CA VAL A 107 -26.88 10.27 17.78
C VAL A 107 -27.48 11.14 16.68
N ASN A 108 -28.57 11.85 16.96
CA ASN A 108 -29.19 12.77 16.00
C ASN A 108 -28.20 13.83 15.49
N ARG A 109 -27.37 14.37 16.39
CA ARG A 109 -26.32 15.32 16.02
C ARG A 109 -25.30 14.69 15.07
N ILE A 110 -24.83 13.48 15.35
CA ILE A 110 -23.90 12.77 14.45
C ILE A 110 -24.55 12.56 13.09
N GLU A 111 -25.78 12.05 13.05
CA GLU A 111 -26.53 11.81 11.81
C GLU A 111 -26.66 13.08 10.96
N SER A 112 -26.98 14.21 11.59
CA SER A 112 -27.07 15.50 10.90
C SER A 112 -25.73 16.02 10.36
N MET A 113 -24.61 15.57 10.93
CA MET A 113 -23.26 16.02 10.56
C MET A 113 -22.56 15.08 9.57
N ILE A 114 -23.19 13.98 9.13
CA ILE A 114 -22.53 12.99 8.25
C ILE A 114 -22.04 13.63 6.94
N GLN A 115 -22.81 14.54 6.36
CA GLN A 115 -22.46 15.17 5.08
C GLN A 115 -21.40 16.29 5.23
N SER A 116 -21.40 17.00 6.36
CA SER A 116 -20.55 18.18 6.57
C SER A 116 -19.25 17.87 7.32
N ASP A 117 -19.26 16.91 8.26
CA ASP A 117 -18.07 16.42 8.95
C ASP A 117 -18.16 14.89 9.18
N PRO A 118 -17.73 14.09 8.18
CA PRO A 118 -17.69 12.64 8.29
C PRO A 118 -16.83 12.13 9.45
N ASN A 119 -15.89 12.93 9.97
CA ASN A 119 -14.99 12.48 11.06
C ASN A 119 -15.75 12.25 12.37
N CYS A 120 -16.84 13.00 12.62
CA CYS A 120 -17.70 12.79 13.78
C CYS A 120 -18.33 11.39 13.77
N PHE A 121 -18.74 10.91 12.59
CA PHE A 121 -19.26 9.55 12.41
C PHE A 121 -18.18 8.49 12.62
N TRP A 122 -17.00 8.65 12.00
CA TRP A 122 -15.90 7.69 12.18
C TRP A 122 -15.40 7.62 13.63
N LYS A 123 -15.40 8.75 14.35
CA LYS A 123 -15.12 8.79 15.79
C LYS A 123 -16.17 8.05 16.61
N PHE A 124 -17.46 8.16 16.25
CA PHE A 124 -18.53 7.38 16.87
C PHE A 124 -18.35 5.87 16.66
N ILE A 125 -18.05 5.44 15.43
CA ILE A 125 -17.77 4.04 15.12
C ILE A 125 -16.53 3.53 15.86
N LYS A 126 -15.44 4.32 15.89
CA LYS A 126 -14.22 3.98 16.62
C LYS A 126 -14.50 3.75 18.11
N ASN A 127 -15.27 4.64 18.75
CA ASN A 127 -15.64 4.49 20.16
C ASN A 127 -16.61 3.32 20.43
N LYS A 128 -17.33 2.82 19.43
CA LYS A 128 -18.18 1.62 19.53
C LYS A 128 -17.39 0.32 19.42
N ARG A 129 -16.25 0.33 18.72
CA ARG A 129 -15.36 -0.84 18.64
C ARG A 129 -14.67 -1.02 19.99
N ARG A 130 -14.94 -2.14 20.67
CA ARG A 130 -14.39 -2.47 22.00
C ARG A 130 -12.86 -2.63 22.01
N ASN A 131 -12.25 -2.87 20.86
CA ASN A 131 -10.81 -3.05 20.71
C ASN A 131 -10.20 -1.78 20.11
N ASN A 132 -9.36 -1.13 20.91
CA ASN A 132 -8.75 0.16 20.61
C ASN A 132 -7.47 0.02 19.77
N SER A 133 -7.15 -1.19 19.29
CA SER A 133 -6.03 -1.42 18.39
C SER A 133 -6.52 -1.20 16.96
N ASP A 134 -6.00 -0.13 16.32
CA ASP A 134 -6.18 0.10 14.89
C ASP A 134 -5.55 -1.05 14.06
N ILE A 135 -4.70 -1.87 14.69
CA ILE A 135 -4.04 -3.04 14.11
C ILE A 135 -4.72 -4.33 14.65
N PRO A 136 -5.07 -5.30 13.78
CA PRO A 136 -5.55 -6.62 14.19
C PRO A 136 -4.57 -7.33 15.12
N SER A 137 -5.10 -8.14 16.05
CA SER A 137 -4.28 -8.95 16.96
C SER A 137 -3.40 -9.95 16.23
N ASN A 138 -3.90 -10.48 15.12
CA ASN A 138 -3.20 -11.39 14.22
C ASN A 138 -3.23 -10.81 12.81
N VAL A 139 -2.10 -10.79 12.12
CA VAL A 139 -1.97 -10.37 10.72
C VAL A 139 -1.50 -11.56 9.90
N PHE A 140 -2.03 -11.68 8.68
CA PHE A 140 -1.71 -12.76 7.74
C PHE A 140 -1.14 -12.16 6.47
N TRP A 141 -0.05 -12.74 5.97
CA TRP A 141 0.49 -12.45 4.64
C TRP A 141 1.00 -13.75 4.02
N ASP A 142 0.44 -14.11 2.87
CA ASP A 142 0.63 -15.41 2.24
C ASP A 142 0.27 -16.56 3.20
N ASP A 143 1.14 -17.56 3.37
CA ASP A 143 0.95 -18.66 4.33
C ASP A 143 1.43 -18.33 5.76
N LEU A 144 1.87 -17.10 6.02
CA LEU A 144 2.44 -16.68 7.31
C LEU A 144 1.43 -15.90 8.16
N SER A 145 1.38 -16.21 9.45
CA SER A 145 0.61 -15.48 10.45
C SER A 145 1.51 -14.96 11.57
N ALA A 146 1.27 -13.74 12.04
CA ALA A 146 1.96 -13.17 13.18
C ALA A 146 0.99 -12.56 14.19
N ASP A 147 1.28 -12.76 15.47
CA ASP A 147 0.55 -12.23 16.62
C ASP A 147 1.41 -11.33 17.53
N THR A 148 2.74 -11.31 17.31
CA THR A 148 3.66 -10.43 18.03
C THR A 148 3.93 -9.13 17.25
N GLY A 149 4.15 -8.02 17.97
CA GLY A 149 4.40 -6.72 17.33
C GLY A 149 5.58 -6.73 16.35
N THR A 150 6.67 -7.44 16.68
CA THR A 150 7.86 -7.57 15.84
C THR A 150 7.56 -8.36 14.57
N ASP A 151 6.90 -9.51 14.71
CA ASP A 151 6.62 -10.38 13.58
C ASP A 151 5.57 -9.75 12.65
N ILE A 152 4.59 -9.04 13.22
CA ILE A 152 3.65 -8.19 12.48
C ILE A 152 4.42 -7.14 11.66
N THR A 153 5.38 -6.41 12.26
CA THR A 153 6.17 -5.43 11.50
C THR A 153 7.03 -6.06 10.41
N ASN A 154 7.58 -7.25 10.63
CA ASN A 154 8.34 -7.97 9.62
C ASN A 154 7.44 -8.44 8.47
N LEU A 155 6.24 -8.95 8.75
CA LEU A 155 5.26 -9.30 7.71
C LEU A 155 4.87 -8.07 6.87
N PHE A 156 4.65 -6.92 7.51
CA PHE A 156 4.42 -5.68 6.78
C PHE A 156 5.64 -5.30 5.92
N ALA A 157 6.86 -5.39 6.45
CA ALA A 157 8.07 -5.09 5.69
C ALA A 157 8.20 -6.00 4.46
N SER A 158 7.98 -7.31 4.62
CA SER A 158 7.99 -8.28 3.51
C SER A 158 6.91 -7.99 2.47
N TYR A 159 5.69 -7.65 2.92
CA TYR A 159 4.62 -7.20 2.02
C TYR A 159 5.05 -5.96 1.23
N PHE A 160 5.49 -4.90 1.91
CA PHE A 160 5.85 -3.64 1.28
C PHE A 160 7.05 -3.79 0.34
N GLU A 161 8.04 -4.61 0.70
CA GLU A 161 9.16 -4.95 -0.18
C GLU A 161 8.67 -5.59 -1.48
N SER A 162 7.73 -6.53 -1.40
CA SER A 162 7.18 -7.22 -2.58
C SER A 162 6.42 -6.27 -3.53
N VAL A 163 5.78 -5.23 -2.99
CA VAL A 163 4.96 -4.30 -3.80
C VAL A 163 5.68 -3.00 -4.17
N TYR A 164 6.77 -2.63 -3.49
CA TYR A 164 7.41 -1.32 -3.65
C TYR A 164 7.82 -1.07 -5.11
N ILE A 165 8.59 -1.98 -5.69
CA ILE A 165 9.07 -1.85 -7.06
C ILE A 165 7.91 -1.87 -8.08
N PRO A 166 7.01 -2.87 -8.07
CA PRO A 166 5.92 -2.94 -9.06
C PRO A 166 4.87 -1.83 -8.91
N ALA A 167 4.68 -1.25 -7.73
CA ALA A 167 3.66 -0.23 -7.50
C ALA A 167 4.16 1.22 -7.70
N THR A 168 5.45 1.50 -7.54
CA THR A 168 5.97 2.88 -7.57
C THR A 168 6.84 3.20 -8.78
N ILE A 169 7.73 2.29 -9.16
CA ILE A 169 8.77 2.57 -10.17
C ILE A 169 8.35 2.05 -11.54
N LEU A 170 7.91 0.79 -11.62
CA LEU A 170 7.49 0.18 -12.88
C LEU A 170 6.37 0.94 -13.58
N PRO A 171 5.33 1.48 -12.89
CA PRO A 171 4.27 2.24 -13.56
C PRO A 171 4.81 3.47 -14.28
N ILE A 172 5.79 4.17 -13.70
CA ILE A 172 6.42 5.35 -14.31
C ILE A 172 7.20 4.95 -15.57
N LEU A 173 7.92 3.82 -15.50
CA LEU A 173 8.74 3.33 -16.61
C LEU A 173 7.94 2.66 -17.73
N GLU A 174 6.72 2.21 -17.44
CA GLU A 174 5.86 1.48 -18.38
C GLU A 174 4.67 2.31 -18.90
N TYR A 175 4.41 3.46 -18.28
CA TYR A 175 3.33 4.35 -18.66
C TYR A 175 3.39 4.70 -20.14
N CYS A 176 2.30 4.44 -20.87
CA CYS A 176 2.18 4.69 -22.31
C CYS A 176 3.34 4.14 -23.17
N SER A 177 4.04 3.11 -22.70
CA SER A 177 5.20 2.53 -23.41
C SER A 177 4.85 2.02 -24.82
N VAL A 178 3.59 1.69 -25.08
CA VAL A 178 3.06 1.37 -26.41
C VAL A 178 3.35 2.48 -27.42
N ILE A 179 3.30 3.76 -27.02
CA ILE A 179 3.47 4.89 -27.93
C ILE A 179 4.96 5.24 -28.09
N TRP A 180 5.69 5.42 -26.99
CA TRP A 180 7.01 6.07 -27.00
C TRP A 180 8.20 5.12 -26.77
N SER A 181 8.01 3.80 -26.74
CA SER A 181 9.15 2.90 -26.50
C SER A 181 10.28 3.15 -27.50
N PRO A 182 11.51 3.44 -27.00
CA PRO A 182 12.62 3.74 -27.87
C PRO A 182 13.07 2.49 -28.62
N TYR A 183 13.60 2.71 -29.82
CA TYR A 183 14.09 1.64 -30.68
C TYR A 183 15.62 1.59 -30.79
N THR A 184 16.32 2.63 -30.33
CA THR A 184 17.77 2.67 -30.36
C THR A 184 18.36 2.00 -29.13
N ASP A 185 19.37 1.15 -29.33
CA ASP A 185 20.06 0.45 -28.23
C ASP A 185 20.57 1.40 -27.15
N ILE A 186 20.98 2.61 -27.53
CA ILE A 186 21.47 3.63 -26.61
C ILE A 186 20.36 4.05 -25.64
N LEU A 187 19.18 4.42 -26.16
CA LEU A 187 18.05 4.86 -25.34
C LEU A 187 17.47 3.70 -24.53
N THR A 188 17.40 2.50 -25.11
CA THR A 188 16.98 1.29 -24.40
C THR A 188 17.92 1.01 -23.22
N LYS A 189 19.25 1.04 -23.44
CA LYS A 189 20.23 0.89 -22.35
C LYS A 189 20.14 2.01 -21.31
N GLN A 190 19.83 3.25 -21.71
CA GLN A 190 19.64 4.35 -20.76
C GLN A 190 18.42 4.14 -19.86
N LEU A 191 17.32 3.60 -20.41
CA LEU A 191 16.15 3.23 -19.61
C LEU A 191 16.45 2.06 -18.67
N GLU A 192 17.09 1.00 -19.17
CA GLU A 192 17.46 -0.16 -18.34
C GLU A 192 18.43 0.25 -17.21
N ARG A 193 19.30 1.25 -17.44
CA ARG A 193 20.17 1.81 -16.38
C ARG A 193 19.39 2.41 -15.20
N ILE A 194 18.14 2.81 -15.38
CA ILE A 194 17.30 3.29 -14.27
C ILE A 194 16.97 2.13 -13.33
N GLN A 195 16.59 0.97 -13.88
CA GLN A 195 16.43 -0.26 -13.09
C GLN A 195 17.75 -0.68 -12.45
N ASP A 196 18.87 -0.62 -13.18
CA ASP A 196 20.18 -1.00 -12.61
C ASP A 196 20.59 -0.10 -11.44
N LYS A 197 20.34 1.21 -11.54
CA LYS A 197 20.58 2.16 -10.44
C LYS A 197 19.72 1.83 -9.23
N LEU A 198 18.44 1.50 -9.45
CA LEU A 198 17.55 1.05 -8.39
C LEU A 198 18.08 -0.22 -7.72
N CYS A 199 18.41 -1.25 -8.49
CA CYS A 199 18.94 -2.50 -7.97
C CYS A 199 20.22 -2.28 -7.16
N LYS A 200 21.11 -1.39 -7.62
CA LYS A 200 22.32 -1.01 -6.87
C LYS A 200 21.99 -0.27 -5.59
N TYR A 201 21.01 0.64 -5.61
CA TYR A 201 20.57 1.35 -4.41
C TYR A 201 19.97 0.39 -3.38
N LEU A 202 19.05 -0.48 -3.79
CA LEU A 202 18.43 -1.50 -2.93
C LEU A 202 19.46 -2.49 -2.41
N SER A 203 20.41 -2.92 -3.26
CA SER A 203 21.54 -3.72 -2.83
C SER A 203 22.32 -3.00 -1.74
N ASN A 204 22.80 -1.78 -1.97
CA ASN A 204 23.58 -1.05 -0.97
C ASN A 204 22.85 -0.81 0.36
N THR A 205 21.51 -0.76 0.34
CA THR A 205 20.70 -0.43 1.52
C THR A 205 20.22 -1.68 2.28
N CYS A 206 19.87 -2.74 1.56
CA CYS A 206 19.22 -3.92 2.11
C CYS A 206 20.07 -5.19 2.06
N TRP A 207 21.11 -5.24 1.22
CA TRP A 207 21.87 -6.45 0.93
C TRP A 207 23.39 -6.21 1.02
N SER A 208 24.03 -6.85 2.01
CA SER A 208 25.47 -6.69 2.27
C SER A 208 26.29 -6.89 0.99
N ARG A 209 27.26 -5.98 0.78
CA ARG A 209 28.03 -5.71 -0.45
C ARG A 209 28.82 -6.87 -1.06
N ALA A 210 28.69 -8.08 -0.53
CA ALA A 210 29.67 -9.15 -0.71
C ALA A 210 29.51 -9.96 -2.01
N ASN A 211 28.33 -9.99 -2.66
CA ASN A 211 28.06 -11.10 -3.59
C ASN A 211 27.56 -10.76 -5.02
N ALA A 212 27.37 -9.49 -5.43
CA ALA A 212 27.03 -9.20 -6.83
C ALA A 212 28.20 -8.64 -7.62
N SER A 213 28.64 -9.42 -8.61
CA SER A 213 29.68 -9.04 -9.55
C SER A 213 29.13 -8.20 -10.70
N THR A 214 27.85 -8.36 -11.06
CA THR A 214 27.24 -7.66 -12.21
C THR A 214 25.85 -7.09 -11.93
N SER A 215 25.39 -6.14 -12.76
CA SER A 215 24.02 -5.60 -12.67
C SER A 215 22.95 -6.64 -13.04
N ASP A 216 23.31 -7.69 -13.77
CA ASP A 216 22.41 -8.80 -14.11
C ASP A 216 22.11 -9.67 -12.89
N ASP A 217 23.13 -9.97 -12.08
CA ASP A 217 22.98 -10.74 -10.85
C ASP A 217 22.03 -10.04 -9.87
N LEU A 218 22.12 -8.71 -9.78
CA LEU A 218 21.22 -7.90 -8.98
C LEU A 218 19.78 -7.97 -9.47
N ARG A 219 19.54 -7.89 -10.79
CA ARG A 219 18.18 -8.02 -11.35
C ARG A 219 17.59 -9.40 -11.07
N LYS A 220 18.40 -10.46 -11.18
CA LYS A 220 17.97 -11.84 -10.84
C LYS A 220 17.61 -11.96 -9.37
N HIS A 221 18.41 -11.38 -8.48
CA HIS A 221 18.15 -11.40 -7.05
C HIS A 221 16.80 -10.74 -6.70
N PHE A 222 16.52 -9.56 -7.26
CA PHE A 222 15.25 -8.85 -7.07
C PHE A 222 14.11 -9.38 -7.96
N LYS A 223 14.32 -10.47 -8.72
CA LYS A 223 13.35 -11.06 -9.66
C LYS A 223 12.76 -10.04 -10.65
N LEU A 224 13.59 -9.11 -11.12
CA LEU A 224 13.17 -8.07 -12.05
C LEU A 224 13.39 -8.50 -13.50
N ASN A 225 12.30 -8.42 -14.28
CA ASN A 225 12.36 -8.58 -15.73
C ASN A 225 12.85 -7.30 -16.39
N ASN A 226 13.57 -7.45 -17.51
CA ASN A 226 14.01 -6.35 -18.37
C ASN A 226 12.82 -5.47 -18.80
N LEU A 227 13.00 -4.15 -18.80
CA LEU A 227 11.96 -3.21 -19.28
C LEU A 227 11.56 -3.50 -20.72
N THR A 228 12.51 -3.91 -21.56
CA THR A 228 12.24 -4.25 -22.96
C THR A 228 11.15 -5.32 -23.07
N ASN A 229 11.27 -6.42 -22.32
CA ASN A 229 10.29 -7.51 -22.35
C ASN A 229 8.95 -7.08 -21.75
N ARG A 230 8.98 -6.29 -20.67
CA ARG A 230 7.75 -5.78 -20.02
C ARG A 230 6.95 -4.87 -20.95
N ARG A 231 7.64 -4.06 -21.77
CA ARG A 231 7.02 -3.20 -22.78
C ARG A 231 6.47 -4.00 -23.96
N GLN A 232 7.13 -5.08 -24.36
CA GLN A 232 6.58 -6.02 -25.34
C GLN A 232 5.28 -6.68 -24.84
N VAL A 233 5.20 -7.00 -23.54
CA VAL A 233 3.93 -7.46 -22.93
C VAL A 233 2.84 -6.38 -23.04
N ALA A 234 3.17 -5.10 -22.81
CA ALA A 234 2.22 -4.00 -22.96
C ALA A 234 1.77 -3.80 -24.43
N ASP A 235 2.70 -3.92 -25.38
CA ASP A 235 2.43 -3.90 -26.83
C ASP A 235 1.42 -5.01 -27.21
N MET A 236 1.63 -6.24 -26.72
CA MET A 236 0.72 -7.37 -26.97
C MET A 236 -0.65 -7.21 -26.28
N ALA A 237 -0.66 -6.69 -25.06
CA ALA A 237 -1.89 -6.38 -24.34
C ALA A 237 -2.75 -5.35 -25.08
N PHE A 238 -2.10 -4.31 -25.63
CA PHE A 238 -2.77 -3.29 -26.43
C PHE A 238 -3.33 -3.88 -27.73
N PHE A 239 -2.51 -4.63 -28.48
CA PHE A 239 -2.93 -5.28 -29.71
C PHE A 239 -4.16 -6.19 -29.51
N TYR A 240 -4.12 -7.07 -28.51
CA TYR A 240 -5.24 -7.96 -28.20
C TYR A 240 -6.52 -7.18 -27.90
N LYS A 241 -6.41 -6.12 -27.09
CA LYS A 241 -7.58 -5.30 -26.72
C LYS A 241 -8.21 -4.59 -27.90
N VAL A 242 -7.40 -4.08 -28.83
CA VAL A 242 -7.90 -3.40 -30.05
C VAL A 242 -8.61 -4.41 -30.96
N VAL A 243 -7.96 -5.54 -31.24
CA VAL A 243 -8.46 -6.53 -32.20
C VAL A 243 -9.70 -7.27 -31.71
N ASN A 244 -9.83 -7.50 -30.40
CA ASN A 244 -10.99 -8.15 -29.80
C ASN A 244 -12.11 -7.17 -29.39
N GLY A 245 -12.01 -5.88 -29.77
CA GLY A 245 -13.05 -4.88 -29.49
C GLY A 245 -13.20 -4.51 -28.01
N ILE A 246 -12.19 -4.79 -27.17
CA ILE A 246 -12.17 -4.33 -25.76
C ILE A 246 -11.88 -2.82 -25.71
N ILE A 247 -11.08 -2.32 -26.67
CA ILE A 247 -10.88 -0.90 -26.91
C ILE A 247 -11.61 -0.53 -28.20
N ASP A 248 -12.53 0.44 -28.11
CA ASP A 248 -13.24 0.99 -29.26
C ASP A 248 -12.32 1.97 -30.01
N ALA A 249 -11.59 1.44 -31.00
CA ALA A 249 -10.67 2.21 -31.85
C ALA A 249 -10.63 1.62 -33.28
N PRO A 250 -11.67 1.84 -34.09
CA PRO A 250 -11.80 1.21 -35.42
C PRO A 250 -10.67 1.62 -36.36
N ASP A 251 -10.21 2.87 -36.30
CA ASP A 251 -9.10 3.37 -37.13
C ASP A 251 -7.80 2.60 -36.85
N ILE A 252 -7.50 2.35 -35.57
CA ILE A 252 -6.31 1.61 -35.16
C ILE A 252 -6.47 0.13 -35.53
N CYS A 253 -7.65 -0.46 -35.32
CA CYS A 253 -7.90 -1.83 -35.73
C CYS A 253 -7.72 -2.02 -37.24
N SER A 254 -8.21 -1.07 -38.04
CA SER A 254 -8.10 -1.10 -39.51
C SER A 254 -6.66 -1.00 -40.01
N SER A 255 -5.75 -0.42 -39.22
CA SER A 255 -4.34 -0.34 -39.57
C SER A 255 -3.64 -1.71 -39.55
N PHE A 256 -4.13 -2.67 -38.76
CA PHE A 256 -3.57 -4.02 -38.66
C PHE A 256 -4.09 -4.93 -39.78
N GLU A 257 -3.61 -4.74 -41.00
CA GLU A 257 -3.98 -5.56 -42.16
C GLU A 257 -3.39 -6.98 -42.09
N PHE A 258 -4.19 -8.00 -42.41
CA PHE A 258 -3.71 -9.37 -42.54
C PHE A 258 -2.79 -9.52 -43.76
N ALA A 259 -1.72 -10.30 -43.58
CA ALA A 259 -0.86 -10.67 -44.70
C ALA A 259 -1.60 -11.67 -45.61
N PRO A 260 -1.46 -11.54 -46.95
CA PRO A 260 -2.07 -12.50 -47.87
C PRO A 260 -1.49 -13.89 -47.64
N ALA A 261 -2.35 -14.92 -47.70
CA ALA A 261 -1.98 -16.32 -47.57
C ALA A 261 -1.19 -16.82 -48.80
N ASN A 262 0.02 -16.30 -48.99
CA ASN A 262 0.90 -16.75 -50.07
C ASN A 262 1.71 -17.96 -49.58
N ILE A 263 1.44 -19.10 -50.21
CA ILE A 263 1.95 -20.46 -49.90
C ILE A 263 3.49 -20.55 -49.94
N MET A 264 4.19 -19.56 -50.51
CA MET A 264 5.62 -19.61 -50.84
C MET A 264 6.54 -18.80 -49.90
N LEU A 265 6.02 -18.11 -48.88
CA LEU A 265 6.88 -17.37 -47.95
C LEU A 265 7.49 -18.31 -46.91
N ARG A 266 8.83 -18.35 -46.80
CA ARG A 266 9.58 -19.07 -45.76
C ARG A 266 9.20 -18.66 -44.31
N ARG A 267 8.42 -17.60 -44.12
CA ARG A 267 7.96 -17.12 -42.80
C ARG A 267 6.44 -16.95 -42.82
N LYS A 268 5.75 -17.61 -41.90
CA LYS A 268 4.30 -17.45 -41.64
C LYS A 268 4.06 -16.07 -40.99
N ARG A 269 3.79 -15.04 -41.78
CA ARG A 269 3.40 -13.71 -41.27
C ARG A 269 1.87 -13.64 -41.18
N LEU A 270 1.37 -13.21 -40.03
CA LEU A 270 -0.06 -12.99 -39.78
C LEU A 270 -0.49 -11.60 -40.28
N LEU A 271 0.33 -10.59 -40.00
CA LEU A 271 0.05 -9.19 -40.30
C LEU A 271 1.05 -8.61 -41.30
N LYS A 272 0.59 -7.63 -42.07
CA LYS A 272 1.40 -6.90 -43.06
C LYS A 272 2.27 -5.86 -42.39
N THR A 273 3.55 -5.85 -42.75
CA THR A 273 4.53 -4.84 -42.30
C THR A 273 4.65 -3.70 -43.31
N THR A 274 4.82 -2.46 -42.84
CA THR A 274 5.08 -1.32 -43.72
C THR A 274 6.47 -1.45 -44.36
N LYS A 275 6.59 -1.16 -45.66
CA LYS A 275 7.88 -1.07 -46.34
C LYS A 275 8.33 0.39 -46.34
N SER A 276 9.34 0.71 -45.56
CA SER A 276 9.92 2.05 -45.48
C SER A 276 11.42 1.98 -45.23
N SER A 277 12.18 2.92 -45.80
CA SER A 277 13.60 3.11 -45.49
C SER A 277 13.81 3.88 -44.18
N LYS A 278 12.77 4.53 -43.65
CA LYS A 278 12.85 5.39 -42.48
C LYS A 278 12.77 4.56 -41.20
N SER A 279 13.83 4.60 -40.40
CA SER A 279 13.96 3.78 -39.19
C SER A 279 12.87 4.02 -38.15
N TYR A 280 12.37 5.25 -38.01
CA TYR A 280 11.29 5.58 -37.09
C TYR A 280 9.91 5.05 -37.54
N VAL A 281 9.74 4.73 -38.82
CA VAL A 281 8.53 4.07 -39.34
C VAL A 281 8.62 2.58 -39.01
N VAL A 282 9.73 1.95 -39.41
CA VAL A 282 9.98 0.50 -39.22
C VAL A 282 9.97 0.09 -37.75
N ASN A 283 10.45 0.97 -36.86
CA ASN A 283 10.46 0.75 -35.41
C ASN A 283 9.39 1.55 -34.67
N GLY A 284 8.47 2.18 -35.39
CA GLY A 284 7.33 2.87 -34.83
C GLY A 284 6.39 1.90 -34.12
N PRO A 285 5.43 2.41 -33.33
CA PRO A 285 4.54 1.57 -32.52
C PRO A 285 3.79 0.53 -33.35
N HIS A 286 3.26 0.92 -34.51
CA HIS A 286 2.56 0.02 -35.42
C HIS A 286 3.46 -1.15 -35.89
N ASP A 287 4.55 -0.86 -36.59
CA ASP A 287 5.41 -1.91 -37.16
C ASP A 287 6.12 -2.72 -36.08
N ARG A 288 6.45 -2.13 -34.93
CA ARG A 288 7.01 -2.85 -33.78
C ARG A 288 6.03 -3.90 -33.25
N ILE A 289 4.76 -3.53 -33.06
CA ILE A 289 3.70 -4.45 -32.63
C ILE A 289 3.49 -5.54 -33.68
N VAL A 290 3.34 -5.17 -34.95
CA VAL A 290 3.15 -6.11 -36.07
C VAL A 290 4.29 -7.11 -36.15
N ASN A 291 5.55 -6.65 -36.03
CA ASN A 291 6.72 -7.52 -36.05
C ASN A 291 6.73 -8.50 -34.87
N LEU A 292 6.30 -8.06 -33.68
CA LEU A 292 6.20 -8.92 -32.51
C LEU A 292 5.08 -9.95 -32.65
N VAL A 293 3.90 -9.56 -33.14
CA VAL A 293 2.79 -10.48 -33.45
C VAL A 293 3.23 -11.52 -34.48
N ASN A 294 3.89 -11.09 -35.56
CA ASN A 294 4.41 -11.99 -36.57
C ASN A 294 5.49 -12.95 -36.04
N LYS A 295 6.28 -12.53 -35.04
CA LYS A 295 7.29 -13.37 -34.39
C LYS A 295 6.65 -14.45 -33.52
N LEU A 296 5.59 -14.12 -32.80
CA LEU A 296 4.86 -15.02 -31.90
C LEU A 296 3.76 -15.83 -32.61
N ASN A 297 3.63 -15.66 -33.94
CA ASN A 297 2.63 -16.34 -34.74
C ASN A 297 2.85 -17.87 -34.71
N GLY A 298 1.84 -18.60 -34.25
CA GLY A 298 1.88 -20.05 -34.07
C GLY A 298 2.10 -20.50 -32.62
N GLU A 299 2.59 -19.62 -31.74
CA GLU A 299 2.75 -19.91 -30.30
C GLU A 299 1.63 -19.27 -29.46
N VAL A 300 0.97 -18.25 -30.00
CA VAL A 300 -0.05 -17.46 -29.32
C VAL A 300 -1.28 -17.32 -30.20
N GLU A 301 -2.45 -17.52 -29.60
CA GLU A 301 -3.74 -17.19 -30.18
C GLU A 301 -4.10 -15.74 -29.81
N PHE A 302 -4.18 -14.87 -30.83
CA PHE A 302 -4.44 -13.43 -30.65
C PHE A 302 -5.91 -13.04 -30.75
N TYR A 303 -6.76 -13.93 -31.27
CA TYR A 303 -8.16 -13.68 -31.56
C TYR A 303 -9.01 -14.61 -30.69
N GLY A 304 -9.94 -14.04 -29.92
CA GLY A 304 -10.79 -14.79 -29.00
C GLY A 304 -10.15 -15.11 -27.64
N GLY A 305 -10.80 -15.97 -26.87
CA GLY A 305 -10.42 -16.31 -25.49
C GLY A 305 -10.69 -15.19 -24.48
N THR A 306 -10.17 -15.34 -23.26
CA THR A 306 -10.23 -14.29 -22.23
C THR A 306 -8.93 -13.51 -22.18
N PHE A 307 -9.01 -12.20 -21.97
CA PHE A 307 -7.83 -11.34 -21.82
C PHE A 307 -6.89 -11.83 -20.70
N SER A 308 -7.44 -12.37 -19.61
CA SER A 308 -6.65 -12.92 -18.51
C SER A 308 -5.82 -14.13 -18.94
N ALA A 309 -6.41 -15.07 -19.69
CA ALA A 309 -5.68 -16.25 -20.18
C ALA A 309 -4.59 -15.86 -21.18
N PHE A 310 -4.90 -14.92 -22.09
CA PHE A 310 -3.94 -14.35 -23.03
C PHE A 310 -2.76 -13.71 -22.31
N MET A 311 -3.02 -12.84 -21.33
CA MET A 311 -1.98 -12.15 -20.57
C MET A 311 -1.07 -13.12 -19.80
N SER A 312 -1.63 -14.17 -19.20
CA SER A 312 -0.84 -15.21 -18.52
C SER A 312 0.08 -15.94 -19.51
N ASN A 313 -0.41 -16.26 -20.71
CA ASN A 313 0.40 -16.91 -21.73
C ASN A 313 1.54 -16.01 -22.23
N ILE A 314 1.23 -14.75 -22.57
CA ILE A 314 2.22 -13.76 -23.03
C ILE A 314 3.30 -13.51 -21.98
N LYS A 315 2.92 -13.35 -20.71
CA LYS A 315 3.89 -13.16 -19.62
C LYS A 315 4.85 -14.35 -19.52
N ARG A 316 4.35 -15.58 -19.64
CA ARG A 316 5.17 -16.79 -19.60
C ARG A 316 6.16 -16.91 -20.76
N GLN A 317 5.83 -16.36 -21.93
CA GLN A 317 6.72 -16.38 -23.10
C GLN A 317 7.76 -15.25 -23.07
N LEU A 318 7.40 -14.07 -22.59
CA LEU A 318 8.26 -12.87 -22.67
C LEU A 318 9.00 -12.55 -21.37
N LEU A 319 8.48 -12.94 -20.21
CA LEU A 319 9.08 -12.65 -18.91
C LEU A 319 9.78 -13.89 -18.35
N MET A 320 10.90 -13.68 -17.67
CA MET A 320 11.62 -14.74 -16.95
C MET A 320 11.01 -15.01 -15.57
N TYR A 321 10.41 -13.98 -14.97
CA TYR A 321 9.72 -14.04 -13.68
C TYR A 321 8.25 -13.64 -13.89
N THR A 322 7.32 -14.55 -13.61
CA THR A 322 5.87 -14.34 -13.84
C THR A 322 5.11 -13.95 -12.59
#